data_AF-A0A518BKI1-F1
#
_entry.id   AF-A0A518BKI1-F1
#
_cell.length_a   1.000
_cell.length_b   1.000
_cell.length_c   1.000
_cell.angle_alpha   90.00
_cell.angle_beta   90.00
_cell.angle_gamma   90.00
#
_symmetry.space_group_name_H-M   'P 1'
#
loop_
_entity.id
_entity.type
_entity.pdbx_description
1 polymer ?
#
loop_
_entity_poly.entity_id
_entity_poly.type
_entity_poly.pdbx_seq_one_letter_code
_entity_poly.pdbx_strand_id
1 'polypeptide(L)'
;MIRILALLCVLSAPLPAQEPDPWLLNRITPLVGTQPAQWRVVWTENPATTATISWTTAEPGTRHRVLIRRADQVVAAPERIVEAQRNGPYAGSDAEDATPAHFHHARLTGLEPSTTYVFVIDSDGSTSRELHFQTAPADGRAFSLLVGGDSRSGLAMRCVMNSAIAHLADQDTRSWPSPTAATT
;
A
#
# COMPACT_ATOMS: atom_id res chain seq x y z
N MET A 1 36.99 24.06 -50.32
CA MET A 1 36.70 22.71 -49.78
C MET A 1 35.57 22.85 -48.77
N ILE A 2 34.36 22.38 -49.11
CA ILE A 2 33.17 22.46 -48.25
C ILE A 2 33.11 21.16 -47.45
N ARG A 3 33.18 21.23 -46.12
CA ARG A 3 32.99 20.09 -45.22
C ARG A 3 31.51 19.98 -44.89
N ILE A 4 30.85 18.95 -45.41
CA ILE A 4 29.48 18.58 -45.04
C ILE A 4 29.57 17.86 -43.68
N LEU A 5 28.96 18.46 -42.66
CA LEU A 5 28.76 17.84 -41.36
C LEU A 5 27.53 16.91 -41.47
N ALA A 6 27.76 15.60 -41.52
CA ALA A 6 26.69 14.62 -41.48
C ALA A 6 26.14 14.55 -40.04
N LEU A 7 24.97 15.13 -39.82
CA LEU A 7 24.20 14.95 -38.58
C LEU A 7 23.66 13.52 -38.58
N LEU A 8 24.30 12.64 -37.82
CA LEU A 8 23.83 11.27 -37.60
C LEU A 8 22.63 11.33 -36.63
N CYS A 9 21.41 11.46 -37.17
CA CYS A 9 20.20 11.21 -36.40
C CYS A 9 20.14 9.72 -36.03
N VAL A 10 20.53 9.39 -34.80
CA VAL A 10 20.26 8.06 -34.24
C VAL A 10 18.77 7.98 -33.95
N LEU A 11 18.01 7.43 -34.91
CA LEU A 11 16.67 6.90 -34.65
C LEU A 11 16.84 5.75 -33.66
N SER A 12 16.76 6.03 -32.37
CA SER A 12 16.55 4.98 -31.38
C SER A 12 15.16 4.42 -31.67
N ALA A 13 15.09 3.26 -32.32
CA ALA A 13 13.86 2.48 -32.27
C ALA A 13 13.49 2.33 -30.79
N PRO A 14 12.21 2.52 -30.40
CA PRO A 14 11.81 2.16 -29.05
C PRO A 14 12.20 0.69 -28.88
N LEU A 15 13.03 0.42 -27.87
CA LEU A 15 13.23 -0.95 -27.41
C LEU A 15 11.83 -1.55 -27.27
N PRO A 16 11.55 -2.74 -27.84
CA PRO A 16 10.27 -3.39 -27.58
C PRO A 16 10.09 -3.39 -26.07
N ALA A 17 8.98 -2.83 -25.59
CA ALA A 17 8.71 -2.80 -24.16
C ALA A 17 8.85 -4.23 -23.68
N GLN A 18 9.91 -4.51 -22.93
CA GLN A 18 10.13 -5.85 -22.42
C GLN A 18 8.95 -6.14 -21.53
N GLU A 19 8.13 -7.12 -21.92
CA GLU A 19 6.97 -7.50 -21.13
C GLU A 19 7.46 -7.77 -19.70
N PRO A 20 6.79 -7.17 -18.71
CA PRO A 20 7.23 -7.21 -17.33
C PRO A 20 7.28 -8.67 -16.88
N ASP A 21 8.32 -9.01 -16.14
CA ASP A 21 8.57 -10.40 -15.78
C ASP A 21 7.38 -10.98 -14.99
N PRO A 22 6.74 -12.07 -15.48
CA PRO A 22 5.52 -12.63 -14.88
C PRO A 22 5.63 -12.95 -13.39
N TRP A 23 6.82 -13.21 -12.84
CA TRP A 23 6.99 -13.51 -11.41
C TRP A 23 6.60 -12.34 -10.49
N LEU A 24 6.53 -11.10 -10.99
CA LEU A 24 6.08 -9.96 -10.18
C LEU A 24 4.66 -10.17 -9.64
N LEU A 25 3.82 -10.91 -10.38
CA LEU A 25 2.48 -11.26 -9.95
C LEU A 25 2.48 -12.24 -8.78
N ASN A 26 3.51 -13.08 -8.63
CA ASN A 26 3.64 -14.02 -7.50
C ASN A 26 3.88 -13.29 -6.16
N ARG A 27 4.23 -12.01 -6.19
CA ARG A 27 4.35 -11.18 -4.99
C ARG A 27 3.00 -10.66 -4.49
N ILE A 28 1.95 -10.76 -5.30
CA ILE A 28 0.60 -10.39 -4.91
C ILE A 28 0.03 -11.55 -4.09
N THR A 29 -0.44 -11.25 -2.88
CA THR A 29 -1.10 -12.27 -2.06
C THR A 29 -2.36 -12.76 -2.79
N PRO A 30 -2.48 -14.06 -3.06
CA PRO A 30 -3.63 -14.60 -3.77
C PRO A 30 -4.88 -14.46 -2.91
N LEU A 31 -6.02 -14.25 -3.57
CA LEU A 31 -7.32 -14.15 -2.93
C LEU A 31 -7.89 -15.57 -2.77
N VAL A 32 -7.70 -16.19 -1.59
CA VAL A 32 -8.10 -17.58 -1.33
C VAL A 32 -8.66 -17.71 0.09
N GLY A 33 -9.83 -18.36 0.23
CA GLY A 33 -10.49 -18.56 1.51
C GLY A 33 -10.62 -17.26 2.32
N THR A 34 -10.26 -17.31 3.59
CA THR A 34 -10.24 -16.17 4.52
C THR A 34 -8.88 -15.46 4.60
N GLN A 35 -7.88 -15.83 3.80
CA GLN A 35 -6.57 -15.17 3.79
C GLN A 35 -6.75 -13.69 3.44
N PRO A 36 -6.35 -12.75 4.32
CA PRO A 36 -6.38 -11.33 3.98
C PRO A 36 -5.51 -11.05 2.76
N ALA A 37 -6.05 -10.35 1.77
CA ALA A 37 -5.37 -9.88 0.57
C ALA A 37 -5.79 -8.44 0.24
N GLN A 38 -5.12 -7.83 -0.75
CA GLN A 38 -5.47 -6.49 -1.28
C GLN A 38 -5.64 -5.40 -0.20
N TRP A 39 -4.82 -5.49 0.85
CA TRP A 39 -4.91 -4.59 1.99
C TRP A 39 -4.42 -3.18 1.65
N ARG A 40 -5.00 -2.18 2.31
CA ARG A 40 -4.65 -0.76 2.17
C ARG A 40 -5.03 0.01 3.42
N VAL A 41 -4.28 1.07 3.69
CA VAL A 41 -4.61 2.08 4.70
C VAL A 41 -5.30 3.23 3.98
N VAL A 42 -6.45 3.66 4.49
CA VAL A 42 -7.30 4.70 3.89
C VAL A 42 -7.58 5.77 4.93
N TRP A 43 -7.44 7.02 4.52
CA TRP A 43 -7.79 8.19 5.32
C TRP A 43 -9.04 8.86 4.73
N THR A 44 -10.10 8.97 5.52
CA THR A 44 -11.35 9.65 5.15
C THR A 44 -11.69 10.82 6.07
N GLU A 45 -11.00 10.92 7.21
CA GLU A 45 -11.18 11.94 8.24
C GLU A 45 -9.80 12.51 8.62
N ASN A 46 -9.58 12.90 9.87
CA ASN A 46 -8.31 13.47 10.32
C ASN A 46 -7.19 12.43 10.25
N PRO A 47 -6.19 12.60 9.36
CA PRO A 47 -5.13 11.60 9.16
C PRO A 47 -4.09 11.55 10.28
N ALA A 48 -4.10 12.52 11.20
CA ALA A 48 -3.25 12.54 12.37
C ALA A 48 -3.77 11.60 13.47
N THR A 49 -5.07 11.31 13.51
CA THR A 49 -5.71 10.59 14.63
C THR A 49 -6.62 9.44 14.22
N THR A 50 -6.85 9.26 12.92
CA THR A 50 -7.71 8.20 12.37
C THR A 50 -7.08 7.55 11.15
N ALA A 51 -7.36 6.26 10.96
CA ALA A 51 -7.02 5.52 9.75
C ALA A 51 -8.01 4.35 9.59
N THR A 52 -8.32 3.94 8.35
CA THR A 52 -9.11 2.72 8.10
C THR A 52 -8.24 1.69 7.43
N ILE A 53 -8.12 0.51 8.05
CA ILE A 53 -7.50 -0.65 7.44
C ILE A 53 -8.58 -1.40 6.66
N SER A 54 -8.35 -1.56 5.37
CA SER A 54 -9.28 -2.22 4.46
C SER A 54 -8.60 -3.38 3.77
N TRP A 55 -9.24 -4.54 3.70
CA TRP A 55 -8.74 -5.73 3.02
C TRP A 55 -9.87 -6.53 2.37
N THR A 56 -9.49 -7.57 1.65
CA THR A 56 -10.39 -8.46 0.92
C THR A 56 -10.10 -9.91 1.28
N THR A 57 -11.14 -10.75 1.36
CA THR A 57 -11.07 -12.22 1.41
C THR A 57 -11.90 -12.83 0.26
N ALA A 58 -11.64 -14.08 -0.10
CA ALA A 58 -12.43 -14.79 -1.12
C ALA A 58 -13.75 -15.32 -0.54
N GLU A 59 -13.74 -15.67 0.75
CA GLU A 59 -14.89 -16.16 1.48
C GLU A 59 -15.34 -15.16 2.54
N PRO A 60 -16.63 -15.13 2.90
CA PRO A 60 -17.18 -14.11 3.79
C PRO A 60 -16.57 -14.10 5.18
N GLY A 61 -16.17 -15.27 5.69
CA GLY A 61 -15.64 -15.42 7.04
C GLY A 61 -16.64 -15.06 8.15
N THR A 62 -16.17 -15.07 9.39
CA THR A 62 -16.97 -14.72 10.58
C THR A 62 -16.31 -13.70 11.49
N ARG A 63 -14.98 -13.71 11.58
CA ARG A 63 -14.22 -12.88 12.51
C ARG A 63 -13.06 -12.19 11.81
N HIS A 64 -13.12 -10.87 11.80
CA HIS A 64 -12.22 -10.01 11.02
C HIS A 64 -11.70 -8.91 11.92
N ARG A 65 -10.40 -8.87 12.19
CA ARG A 65 -9.81 -7.93 13.14
C ARG A 65 -8.42 -7.46 12.74
N VAL A 66 -8.05 -6.30 13.29
CA VAL A 66 -6.71 -5.74 13.19
C VAL A 66 -6.07 -5.76 14.57
N LEU A 67 -4.92 -6.39 14.67
CA LEU A 67 -4.05 -6.36 15.83
C LEU A 67 -3.04 -5.25 15.59
N ILE A 68 -3.02 -4.22 16.44
CA ILE A 68 -2.21 -3.02 16.22
C ILE A 68 -1.47 -2.62 17.48
N ARG A 69 -0.26 -2.07 17.30
CA ARG A 69 0.58 -1.49 18.35
C ARG A 69 1.39 -0.33 17.79
N ARG A 70 1.91 0.53 18.66
CA ARG A 70 2.95 1.48 18.26
C ARG A 70 4.26 0.75 17.96
N ALA A 71 5.04 1.27 17.03
CA ALA A 71 6.32 0.67 16.64
C ALA A 71 7.40 0.77 17.73
N ASP A 72 7.33 1.80 18.59
CA ASP A 72 8.27 2.04 19.68
C ASP A 72 8.02 1.17 20.92
N GLN A 73 6.87 0.47 20.97
CA GLN A 73 6.55 -0.47 22.02
C GLN A 73 7.23 -1.83 21.76
N VAL A 74 8.16 -2.19 22.64
CA VAL A 74 8.80 -3.52 22.67
C VAL A 74 7.97 -4.45 23.54
N VAL A 75 6.77 -4.82 23.07
CA VAL A 75 5.88 -5.75 23.78
C VAL A 75 5.46 -6.88 22.82
N ALA A 76 5.40 -8.11 23.34
CA ALA A 76 5.04 -9.30 22.56
C ALA A 76 3.56 -9.36 22.16
N ALA A 77 2.69 -8.54 22.75
CA ALA A 77 1.25 -8.53 22.50
C ALA A 77 0.83 -7.24 21.76
N PRO A 78 -0.22 -7.28 20.92
CA PRO A 78 -0.77 -6.07 20.34
C PRO A 78 -1.33 -5.16 21.44
N GLU A 79 -1.15 -3.86 21.29
CA GLU A 79 -1.69 -2.85 22.20
C GLU A 79 -3.23 -2.84 22.13
N ARG A 80 -3.77 -2.99 20.92
CA ARG A 80 -5.21 -2.94 20.65
C ARG A 80 -5.60 -4.00 19.62
N ILE A 81 -6.80 -4.55 19.82
CA ILE A 81 -7.49 -5.38 18.84
C ILE A 81 -8.73 -4.59 18.40
N VAL A 82 -8.89 -4.41 17.10
CA VAL A 82 -10.00 -3.66 16.51
C VAL A 82 -10.75 -4.57 15.54
N GLU A 83 -11.99 -4.90 15.89
CA GLU A 83 -12.89 -5.68 15.02
C GLU A 83 -13.31 -4.85 13.79
N ALA A 84 -13.46 -5.50 12.64
CA ALA A 84 -13.95 -4.89 11.43
C ALA A 84 -15.42 -4.48 11.62
N GLN A 85 -15.70 -3.17 11.54
CA GLN A 85 -17.04 -2.63 11.76
C GLN A 85 -17.90 -2.65 10.51
N ARG A 86 -17.30 -2.85 9.33
CA ARG A 86 -18.03 -3.09 8.08
C ARG A 86 -17.43 -4.27 7.33
N ASN A 87 -18.32 -5.18 6.93
CA ASN A 87 -18.02 -6.36 6.15
C ASN A 87 -19.12 -6.50 5.09
N GLY A 88 -18.79 -7.04 3.92
CA GLY A 88 -19.80 -7.28 2.90
C GLY A 88 -19.23 -7.87 1.61
N PRO A 89 -20.09 -8.43 0.75
CA PRO A 89 -19.67 -8.87 -0.56
C PRO A 89 -19.27 -7.67 -1.43
N TYR A 90 -18.28 -7.87 -2.28
CA TYR A 90 -17.96 -6.97 -3.37
C TYR A 90 -18.96 -7.23 -4.51
N ALA A 91 -19.92 -6.32 -4.70
CA ALA A 91 -20.82 -6.39 -5.85
C ALA A 91 -20.06 -5.85 -7.07
N GLY A 92 -19.54 -6.73 -7.93
CA GLY A 92 -18.77 -6.23 -9.08
C GLY A 92 -18.07 -7.27 -9.94
N SER A 93 -18.81 -8.21 -10.50
CA SER A 93 -18.79 -8.39 -11.96
C SER A 93 -19.93 -9.34 -12.33
N ASP A 94 -20.78 -8.95 -13.29
CA ASP A 94 -21.76 -9.83 -13.94
C ASP A 94 -21.08 -10.89 -14.83
N ALA A 95 -19.78 -11.13 -14.63
CA ALA A 95 -19.05 -12.21 -15.26
C ALA A 95 -19.40 -13.50 -14.51
N GLU A 96 -19.85 -14.52 -15.23
CA GLU A 96 -20.22 -15.83 -14.67
C GLU A 96 -19.06 -16.49 -13.89
N ASP A 97 -17.81 -16.06 -14.12
CA ASP A 97 -16.58 -16.56 -13.49
C ASP A 97 -15.97 -15.61 -12.42
N ALA A 98 -16.74 -14.61 -11.96
CA ALA A 98 -16.27 -13.69 -10.92
C ALA A 98 -15.91 -14.45 -9.64
N THR A 99 -14.64 -14.40 -9.22
CA THR A 99 -14.26 -14.94 -7.90
C THR A 99 -15.02 -14.14 -6.83
N PRO A 100 -15.82 -14.78 -5.96
CA PRO A 100 -16.46 -14.11 -4.84
C PRO A 100 -15.40 -13.36 -4.04
N ALA A 101 -15.70 -12.12 -3.67
CA ALA A 101 -14.80 -11.28 -2.89
C ALA A 101 -15.60 -10.57 -1.80
N HIS A 102 -15.02 -10.47 -0.62
CA HIS A 102 -15.64 -9.83 0.54
C HIS A 102 -14.72 -8.75 1.07
N PHE A 103 -15.23 -7.55 1.26
CA PHE A 103 -14.47 -6.44 1.85
C PHE A 103 -14.64 -6.42 3.36
N HIS A 104 -13.61 -5.98 4.05
CA HIS A 104 -13.60 -5.77 5.49
C HIS A 104 -12.91 -4.46 5.84
N HIS A 105 -13.49 -3.71 6.77
CA HIS A 105 -12.99 -2.39 7.18
C HIS A 105 -12.93 -2.30 8.70
N ALA A 106 -11.73 -2.03 9.21
CA ALA A 106 -11.47 -1.71 10.59
C ALA A 106 -10.99 -0.26 10.69
N ARG A 107 -11.84 0.62 11.22
CA ARG A 107 -11.51 2.01 11.53
C ARG A 107 -10.78 2.09 12.85
N LEU A 108 -9.59 2.67 12.81
CA LEU A 108 -8.73 3.00 13.92
C LEU A 108 -8.97 4.46 14.29
N THR A 109 -9.16 4.72 15.58
CA THR A 109 -9.36 6.05 16.15
C THR A 109 -8.48 6.24 17.38
N GLY A 110 -8.30 7.50 17.78
CA GLY A 110 -7.45 7.86 18.92
C GLY A 110 -5.99 7.51 18.67
N LEU A 111 -5.55 7.57 17.41
CA LEU A 111 -4.14 7.43 17.07
C LEU A 111 -3.39 8.71 17.45
N GLU A 112 -2.12 8.56 17.76
CA GLU A 112 -1.24 9.71 18.01
C GLU A 112 -0.68 10.24 16.69
N PRO A 113 -0.59 11.57 16.52
CA PRO A 113 0.05 12.17 15.35
C PRO A 113 1.53 11.77 15.20
N SER A 114 2.06 11.80 13.98
CA SER A 114 3.47 11.49 13.66
C SER A 114 3.98 10.15 14.21
N THR A 115 3.09 9.17 14.41
CA THR A 115 3.41 7.91 15.09
C THR A 115 3.34 6.75 14.12
N THR A 116 4.38 5.92 14.10
CA THR A 116 4.39 4.68 13.31
C THR A 116 3.66 3.60 14.08
N TYR A 117 2.64 3.04 13.45
CA TYR A 117 1.91 1.89 13.95
C TYR A 117 2.24 0.65 13.14
N VAL A 118 2.39 -0.44 13.84
CA VAL A 118 2.61 -1.78 13.29
C VAL A 118 1.35 -2.58 13.52
N PHE A 119 0.89 -3.30 12.49
CA PHE A 119 -0.35 -4.06 12.55
C PHE A 119 -0.29 -5.38 11.76
N VAL A 120 -1.14 -6.30 12.19
CA VAL A 120 -1.44 -7.58 11.52
C VAL A 120 -2.95 -7.66 11.33
N ILE A 121 -3.38 -8.08 10.15
CA ILE A 121 -4.78 -8.38 9.86
C ILE A 121 -4.99 -9.86 10.17
N ASP A 122 -6.04 -10.18 10.91
CA ASP A 122 -6.51 -11.55 11.16
C ASP A 122 -7.93 -11.70 10.61
N SER A 123 -8.15 -12.74 9.82
CA SER A 123 -9.47 -13.14 9.33
C SER A 123 -9.63 -14.64 9.52
N ASP A 124 -10.46 -15.01 10.51
CA ASP A 124 -10.70 -16.39 10.95
C ASP A 124 -9.40 -17.19 11.20
N GLY A 125 -8.39 -16.56 11.79
CA GLY A 125 -7.10 -17.19 12.10
C GLY A 125 -6.08 -17.16 10.96
N SER A 126 -6.46 -16.78 9.75
CA SER A 126 -5.53 -16.47 8.67
C SER A 126 -4.98 -15.06 8.86
N THR A 127 -3.65 -14.93 8.87
CA THR A 127 -2.99 -13.65 9.17
C THR A 127 -2.26 -13.05 7.97
N SER A 128 -2.22 -11.72 7.91
CA SER A 128 -1.27 -11.03 7.04
C SER A 128 0.15 -11.13 7.61
N ARG A 129 1.15 -10.81 6.77
CA ARG A 129 2.46 -10.39 7.29
C ARG A 129 2.31 -9.15 8.18
N GLU A 130 3.35 -8.83 8.94
CA GLU A 130 3.43 -7.56 9.66
C GLU A 130 3.48 -6.39 8.65
N LEU A 131 2.64 -5.38 8.88
CA LEU A 131 2.49 -4.19 8.06
C LEU A 131 2.63 -2.96 8.95
N HIS A 132 2.93 -1.80 8.37
CA HIS A 132 2.99 -0.56 9.13
C HIS A 132 2.50 0.63 8.32
N PHE A 133 2.12 1.69 9.03
CA PHE A 133 1.86 3.02 8.49
C PHE A 133 2.25 4.07 9.52
N GLN A 134 2.43 5.31 9.06
CA GLN A 134 2.64 6.46 9.92
C GLN A 134 1.43 7.39 9.83
N THR A 135 0.93 7.88 10.96
CA THR A 135 -0.09 8.92 11.00
C THR A 135 0.50 10.26 10.56
N ALA A 136 -0.35 11.12 9.99
CA ALA A 136 0.07 12.46 9.62
C ALA A 136 0.50 13.27 10.86
N PRO A 137 1.36 14.29 10.68
CA PRO A 137 1.63 15.25 11.73
C PRO A 137 0.37 16.07 12.07
N ALA A 138 0.32 16.58 13.30
CA ALA A 138 -0.73 17.50 13.74
C ALA A 138 -0.41 18.97 13.40
N ASP A 139 0.80 19.24 12.90
CA ASP A 139 1.24 20.55 12.48
C ASP A 139 1.28 20.68 10.95
N GLY A 140 1.54 21.89 10.47
CA GLY A 140 1.57 22.21 9.03
C GLY A 140 2.93 21.96 8.36
N ARG A 141 3.73 21.00 8.82
CA ARG A 141 5.03 20.69 8.18
C ARG A 141 4.84 20.18 6.75
N ALA A 142 5.86 20.37 5.93
CA ALA A 142 5.87 19.88 4.56
C ALA A 142 5.76 18.35 4.49
N PHE A 143 5.09 17.85 3.45
CA PHE A 143 5.01 16.42 3.14
C PHE A 143 5.09 16.21 1.62
N SER A 144 5.47 15.00 1.22
CA SER A 144 5.47 14.57 -0.18
C SER A 144 4.23 13.72 -0.46
N LEU A 145 3.60 13.92 -1.62
CA LEU A 145 2.46 13.14 -2.08
C LEU A 145 2.78 12.48 -3.41
N LEU A 146 2.61 11.16 -3.49
CA LEU A 146 2.63 10.42 -4.75
C LEU A 146 1.26 10.47 -5.40
N VAL A 147 1.19 10.92 -6.66
CA VAL A 147 -0.05 11.03 -7.43
C VAL A 147 0.07 10.17 -8.70
N GLY A 148 -0.94 9.35 -8.97
CA GLY A 148 -0.99 8.48 -10.15
C GLY A 148 -2.43 8.23 -10.59
N GLY A 149 -2.59 7.75 -11.83
CA GLY A 149 -3.89 7.49 -12.45
C GLY A 149 -3.82 6.33 -13.46
N ASP A 150 -4.97 5.97 -14.03
CA ASP A 150 -5.16 4.91 -15.02
C ASP A 150 -4.56 3.53 -14.63
N SER A 151 -4.98 3.03 -13.47
CA SER A 151 -4.47 1.79 -12.89
C SER A 151 -5.31 0.55 -13.22
N ARG A 152 -6.26 0.63 -14.16
CA ARG A 152 -7.27 -0.45 -14.34
C ARG A 152 -6.73 -1.72 -15.01
N SER A 153 -5.74 -1.60 -15.89
CA SER A 153 -5.19 -2.72 -16.67
C SER A 153 -3.67 -2.84 -16.48
N GLY A 154 -3.04 -3.87 -17.07
CA GLY A 154 -1.58 -4.01 -17.11
C GLY A 154 -0.93 -4.24 -15.73
N LEU A 155 -1.45 -5.18 -14.94
CA LEU A 155 -1.00 -5.44 -13.55
C LEU A 155 0.51 -5.59 -13.42
N ALA A 156 1.14 -6.38 -14.29
CA ALA A 156 2.58 -6.61 -14.22
C ALA A 156 3.39 -5.34 -14.55
N MET A 157 2.94 -4.55 -15.54
CA MET A 157 3.59 -3.26 -15.86
C MET A 157 3.41 -2.25 -14.73
N ARG A 158 2.26 -2.27 -14.05
CA ARG A 158 2.04 -1.47 -12.84
C ARG A 158 2.96 -1.87 -11.71
N CYS A 159 3.25 -3.16 -11.53
CA CYS A 159 4.22 -3.61 -10.52
C CYS A 159 5.62 -3.03 -10.81
N VAL A 160 6.04 -3.02 -12.08
CA VAL A 160 7.30 -2.37 -12.52
C VAL A 160 7.28 -0.87 -12.21
N MET A 161 6.23 -0.17 -12.64
CA MET A 161 6.10 1.28 -12.44
C MET A 161 6.06 1.66 -10.96
N ASN A 162 5.27 0.95 -10.14
CA ASN A 162 5.21 1.19 -8.70
C ASN A 162 6.57 0.95 -8.02
N SER A 163 7.34 -0.05 -8.48
CA SER A 163 8.68 -0.31 -7.96
C SER A 163 9.66 0.82 -8.33
N ALA A 164 9.57 1.34 -9.55
CA ALA A 164 10.38 2.47 -9.98
C ALA A 164 10.03 3.76 -9.20
N ILE A 165 8.73 4.04 -9.00
CA ILE A 165 8.27 5.18 -8.21
C ILE A 165 8.72 5.05 -6.74
N ALA A 166 8.63 3.86 -6.15
CA ALA A 166 9.11 3.62 -4.79
C ALA A 166 10.62 3.91 -4.66
N HIS A 167 11.43 3.43 -5.63
CA HIS A 167 12.86 3.71 -5.66
C HIS A 167 13.17 5.21 -5.77
N LEU A 168 12.43 5.95 -6.61
CA LEU A 168 12.57 7.40 -6.73
C LEU A 168 12.16 8.12 -5.45
N ALA A 169 11.11 7.65 -4.77
CA ALA A 169 10.66 8.21 -3.49
C ALA A 169 11.71 8.00 -2.39
N ASP A 170 12.33 6.81 -2.32
CA ASP A 170 13.42 6.52 -1.37
C ASP A 170 14.66 7.39 -1.61
N GLN A 171 14.88 7.81 -2.86
CA GLN A 171 15.99 8.70 -3.25
C GLN A 171 15.69 10.18 -3.05
N ASP A 172 14.43 10.58 -2.84
CA ASP A 172 14.08 11.98 -2.70
C ASP A 172 14.45 12.49 -1.31
N THR A 173 15.65 13.06 -1.20
CA THR A 173 16.18 13.61 0.06
C THR A 173 15.56 14.95 0.45
N ARG A 174 14.56 15.46 -0.28
CA ARG A 174 14.02 16.82 -0.14
C ARG A 174 13.02 17.01 1.00
N SER A 175 12.71 16.00 1.82
CA SER A 175 11.71 16.20 2.89
C SER A 175 11.84 15.33 4.14
N TRP A 176 12.94 14.59 4.36
CA TRP A 176 13.13 13.84 5.62
C TRP A 176 14.26 14.42 6.47
N PRO A 177 13.99 15.22 7.52
CA PRO A 177 14.99 15.45 8.54
C PRO A 177 15.34 14.11 9.19
N SER A 178 16.61 13.74 9.17
CA SER A 178 17.10 12.56 9.88
C SER A 178 16.68 12.61 11.36
N PRO A 179 16.31 11.50 12.02
CA PRO A 179 15.90 11.49 13.43
C PRO A 179 16.99 11.92 14.44
N THR A 180 18.18 12.34 13.99
CA THR A 180 19.39 12.48 14.79
C THR A 180 19.91 13.90 14.97
N ALA A 181 19.08 14.93 14.82
CA ALA A 181 19.50 16.30 15.09
C ALA A 181 18.51 17.08 15.98
N ALA A 182 18.28 16.56 17.19
CA ALA A 182 17.74 17.36 18.30
C ALA A 182 18.56 17.09 19.56
N THR A 183 19.81 17.54 19.56
CA THR A 183 20.59 17.79 20.77
C THR A 183 21.56 18.92 20.47
N THR A 184 21.18 20.14 20.82
CA THR A 184 21.91 21.14 21.63
C THR A 184 21.10 22.42 21.62
#